data_AF-A0A1Q8ZIV4-F1
#
_entry.id   AF-A0A1Q8ZIV4-F1
#
_cell.length_a   1.000
_cell.length_b   1.000
_cell.length_c   1.000
_cell.angle_alpha   90.00
_cell.angle_beta   90.00
_cell.angle_gamma   90.00
#
_symmetry.space_group_name_H-M   'P 1'
#
loop_
_entity.id
_entity.type
_entity.pdbx_description
1 polymer ?
#
loop_
_entity_poly.entity_id
_entity_poly.type
_entity_poly.pdbx_seq_one_letter_code
_entity_poly.pdbx_strand_id
1 'polypeptide(L)'
;MNNSPFENLTKKDLIASFKIWLMMELTGFVIFPVLRLIQNLEKLQNWFLISLPLGIGGMLLIAASSQFISTVSERHANRTDKGLSILVGQVGGWVGSAGIMFPLIVVVSQFLTEVSSQVGKVK
;
A
#
# COMPACT_ATOMS: atom_id res chain seq x y z
N MET A 1 -26.68 -12.42 -14.68
CA MET A 1 -25.68 -11.34 -14.51
C MET A 1 -24.42 -11.77 -15.22
N ASN A 2 -24.06 -11.08 -16.30
CA ASN A 2 -22.85 -11.39 -17.07
C ASN A 2 -21.70 -10.62 -16.39
N ASN A 3 -20.91 -11.30 -15.55
CA ASN A 3 -19.76 -10.68 -14.90
C ASN A 3 -18.73 -10.38 -15.99
N SER A 4 -18.47 -9.09 -16.26
CA SER A 4 -17.40 -8.75 -17.20
C SER A 4 -16.07 -9.34 -16.70
N PRO A 5 -15.20 -9.88 -17.57
CA PRO A 5 -13.92 -10.45 -17.15
C PRO A 5 -13.07 -9.45 -16.35
N PHE A 6 -13.26 -8.15 -16.60
CA PHE A 6 -12.56 -7.05 -15.92
C PHE A 6 -13.06 -6.78 -14.50
N GLU A 7 -14.35 -6.94 -14.23
CA GLU A 7 -14.88 -6.78 -12.87
C GLU A 7 -14.29 -7.83 -11.91
N ASN A 8 -14.04 -9.03 -12.41
CA ASN A 8 -13.35 -10.08 -11.67
C ASN A 8 -11.87 -9.74 -11.41
N LEU A 9 -11.18 -9.13 -12.38
CA LEU A 9 -9.80 -8.68 -12.23
C LEU A 9 -9.69 -7.58 -11.17
N THR A 10 -10.55 -6.56 -11.21
CA THR A 10 -10.54 -5.50 -10.19
C THR A 10 -10.84 -6.03 -8.80
N LYS A 11 -11.85 -6.90 -8.65
CA LYS A 11 -12.16 -7.52 -7.36
C LYS A 11 -10.97 -8.34 -6.84
N LYS A 12 -10.29 -9.07 -7.73
CA LYS A 12 -9.10 -9.83 -7.38
C LYS A 12 -7.95 -8.92 -6.93
N ASP A 13 -7.69 -7.82 -7.64
CA ASP A 13 -6.65 -6.85 -7.28
C ASP A 13 -6.96 -6.14 -5.96
N LEU A 14 -8.23 -5.79 -5.72
CA LEU A 14 -8.68 -5.20 -4.47
C LEU A 14 -8.50 -6.17 -3.29
N ILE A 15 -8.92 -7.43 -3.45
CA ILE A 15 -8.77 -8.46 -2.42
C ILE A 15 -7.28 -8.77 -2.17
N ALA A 16 -6.47 -8.86 -3.22
CA ALA A 16 -5.04 -9.08 -3.09
C ALA A 16 -4.36 -7.92 -2.34
N SER A 17 -4.67 -6.69 -2.73
CA SER A 17 -4.17 -5.47 -2.10
C SER A 17 -4.57 -5.39 -0.63
N PHE A 18 -5.84 -5.69 -0.31
CA PHE A 18 -6.33 -5.75 1.06
C PHE A 18 -5.60 -6.81 1.90
N LYS A 19 -5.40 -8.02 1.35
CA LYS A 19 -4.65 -9.08 2.04
C LYS A 19 -3.20 -8.68 2.32
N ILE A 20 -2.54 -8.08 1.33
CA ILE A 20 -1.15 -7.62 1.48
C ILE A 20 -1.09 -6.55 2.57
N TRP A 21 -1.96 -5.53 2.51
CA TRP A 21 -2.02 -4.48 3.53
C TRP A 21 -2.25 -5.05 4.93
N LEU A 22 -3.21 -5.96 5.09
CA LEU A 22 -3.50 -6.59 6.37
C LEU A 22 -2.29 -7.38 6.92
N MET A 23 -1.57 -8.10 6.06
CA MET A 23 -0.34 -8.80 6.45
C MET A 23 0.77 -7.82 6.87
N MET A 24 0.88 -6.68 6.20
CA MET A 24 1.83 -5.63 6.57
C MET A 24 1.45 -4.98 7.91
N GLU A 25 0.17 -4.73 8.17
CA GLU A 25 -0.27 -4.22 9.47
C GLU A 25 -0.02 -5.23 10.59
N LEU A 26 -0.36 -6.50 10.39
CA LEU A 26 -0.09 -7.55 11.38
C LEU A 26 1.40 -7.67 11.68
N THR A 27 2.23 -7.71 10.64
CA THR A 27 3.68 -7.79 10.82
C THR A 27 4.20 -6.55 11.54
N GLY A 28 3.80 -5.37 11.08
CA GLY A 28 4.32 -4.09 11.58
C GLY A 28 3.85 -3.72 12.98
N PHE A 29 2.56 -3.85 13.26
CA PHE A 29 1.93 -3.35 14.49
C PHE A 29 1.65 -4.44 15.52
N VAL A 30 1.74 -5.73 15.16
CA VAL A 30 1.57 -6.83 16.11
C VAL A 30 2.88 -7.58 16.33
N ILE A 31 3.51 -8.11 15.27
CA ILE A 31 4.70 -8.96 15.43
C ILE A 31 5.90 -8.18 15.98
N PHE A 32 6.24 -7.03 15.40
CA PHE A 32 7.41 -6.24 15.83
C PHE A 32 7.32 -5.77 17.30
N PRO A 33 6.18 -5.21 17.77
CA PRO A 33 6.02 -4.83 19.17
C PRO A 33 6.03 -6.03 20.13
N VAL A 34 5.42 -7.16 19.74
CA VAL A 34 5.42 -8.40 20.55
C VAL A 34 6.83 -8.93 20.75
N LEU A 35 7.68 -8.86 19.71
CA LEU A 35 9.09 -9.20 19.79
C LEU A 35 9.95 -8.16 20.52
N ARG A 36 9.35 -7.08 21.04
CA ARG A 36 10.02 -5.95 21.70
C ARG A 36 11.11 -5.29 20.84
N LEU A 37 10.95 -5.35 19.52
CA LEU A 37 11.86 -4.70 18.57
C LEU A 37 11.65 -3.18 18.49
N ILE A 38 10.52 -2.70 19.01
CA ILE A 38 10.14 -1.29 19.08
C ILE A 38 9.62 -1.01 20.48
N GLN A 39 10.14 0.04 21.13
CA GLN A 39 9.79 0.35 22.53
C GLN A 39 8.73 1.46 22.67
N ASN A 40 8.55 2.30 21.66
CA ASN A 40 7.63 3.45 21.71
C ASN A 40 6.21 3.10 21.25
N LEU A 41 5.42 2.51 22.15
CA LEU A 41 4.05 2.05 21.84
C LEU A 41 3.09 3.20 21.48
N GLU A 42 3.17 4.36 22.16
CA GLU A 42 2.31 5.52 21.86
C GLU A 42 2.54 6.06 20.45
N LYS A 43 3.81 6.16 20.04
CA LYS A 43 4.17 6.59 18.69
C LYS A 43 3.64 5.59 17.66
N LEU A 44 3.75 4.29 17.95
CA LEU A 44 3.26 3.23 17.09
C LEU A 44 1.74 3.27 16.90
N GLN A 45 0.97 3.54 17.96
CA GLN A 45 -0.49 3.70 17.89
C GLN A 45 -0.91 4.86 16.96
N ASN A 46 -0.22 6.00 17.02
CA ASN A 46 -0.50 7.12 16.12
C ASN A 46 -0.26 6.73 14.65
N TRP A 47 0.82 5.98 14.37
CA TRP A 47 1.10 5.51 13.02
C TRP A 47 0.09 4.47 12.53
N PHE A 48 -0.41 3.62 13.42
CA PHE A 48 -1.51 2.69 13.08
C PHE A 48 -2.79 3.45 12.70
N LEU A 49 -3.10 4.52 13.43
CA LEU A 49 -4.27 5.35 13.11
C LEU A 49 -4.15 6.00 11.72
N ILE A 50 -2.93 6.36 11.31
CA ILE A 50 -2.63 6.91 9.98
C ILE A 50 -2.57 5.81 8.91
N SER A 51 -2.15 4.58 9.25
CA SER A 51 -2.07 3.47 8.29
C SER A 51 -3.43 2.99 7.82
N LEU A 52 -4.47 3.10 8.66
CA LEU A 52 -5.84 2.74 8.32
C LEU A 52 -6.37 3.49 7.07
N PRO A 53 -6.46 4.84 7.07
CA PRO A 53 -6.94 5.58 5.89
C PRO A 53 -5.98 5.44 4.70
N LEU A 54 -4.67 5.31 4.92
CA LEU A 54 -3.70 5.12 3.84
C LEU A 54 -3.82 3.74 3.17
N GLY A 55 -4.07 2.69 3.96
CA GLY A 55 -4.26 1.33 3.47
C GLY A 55 -5.57 1.17 2.71
N ILE A 56 -6.67 1.67 3.30
CA ILE A 56 -8.00 1.71 2.67
C ILE A 56 -7.96 2.55 1.39
N GLY A 57 -7.39 3.76 1.47
CA GLY A 57 -7.22 4.63 0.31
C GLY A 57 -6.34 3.98 -0.76
N GLY A 58 -5.25 3.34 -0.36
CA GLY A 58 -4.30 2.70 -1.27
C GLY A 58 -4.90 1.51 -2.03
N MET A 59 -5.66 0.64 -1.34
CA MET A 59 -6.34 -0.48 -2.02
C MET A 59 -7.41 0.00 -3.00
N LEU A 60 -8.15 1.05 -2.66
CA LEU A 60 -9.15 1.64 -3.55
C LEU A 60 -8.49 2.30 -4.76
N LEU A 61 -7.37 2.97 -4.55
CA LEU A 61 -6.62 3.62 -5.62
C LEU A 61 -5.99 2.60 -6.58
N ILE A 62 -5.50 1.46 -6.08
CA ILE A 62 -5.04 0.34 -6.94
C ILE A 62 -6.20 -0.24 -7.74
N ALA A 63 -7.35 -0.49 -7.10
CA ALA A 63 -8.52 -1.01 -7.80
C ALA A 63 -9.02 -0.04 -8.90
N ALA A 64 -9.09 1.26 -8.58
CA ALA A 64 -9.46 2.30 -9.53
C ALA A 64 -8.44 2.45 -10.66
N SER A 65 -7.14 2.36 -10.35
CA SER A 65 -6.05 2.36 -11.32
C SER A 65 -6.16 1.17 -12.30
N SER A 66 -6.39 -0.04 -11.78
CA SER A 66 -6.56 -1.26 -12.60
C SER A 66 -7.76 -1.14 -13.54
N GLN A 67 -8.91 -0.65 -13.04
CA GLN A 67 -10.09 -0.35 -13.87
C GLN A 67 -9.85 0.73 -14.91
N PHE A 68 -9.11 1.78 -14.54
CA PHE A 68 -8.82 2.88 -15.44
C PHE A 68 -7.92 2.43 -16.59
N ILE A 69 -6.83 1.70 -16.28
CA ILE A 69 -5.92 1.14 -17.30
C ILE A 69 -6.66 0.17 -18.22
N SER A 70 -7.50 -0.72 -17.68
CA SER A 70 -8.25 -1.67 -18.50
C SER A 70 -9.23 -0.95 -19.44
N THR A 71 -9.99 0.03 -18.93
CA THR A 71 -10.97 0.79 -19.71
C THR A 71 -10.32 1.64 -20.79
N VAL A 72 -9.18 2.27 -20.49
CA VAL A 72 -8.39 3.04 -21.46
C VAL A 72 -7.81 2.11 -22.53
N SER A 73 -7.32 0.94 -22.14
CA SER A 73 -6.76 -0.05 -23.07
C SER A 73 -7.79 -0.54 -24.08
N GLU A 74 -9.02 -0.81 -23.64
CA GLU A 74 -10.12 -1.23 -24.52
C GLU A 74 -10.62 -0.09 -25.43
N ARG A 75 -10.81 1.12 -24.89
CA ARG A 75 -11.41 2.24 -25.65
C ARG A 75 -10.45 2.93 -26.62
N HIS A 76 -9.14 2.91 -26.36
CA HIS A 76 -8.16 3.72 -27.09
C HIS A 76 -7.12 2.89 -27.84
N ALA A 77 -7.47 1.68 -28.29
CA ALA A 77 -6.55 0.77 -28.98
C ALA A 77 -5.78 1.41 -30.16
N ASN A 78 -6.35 2.44 -30.82
CA ASN A 78 -5.80 3.11 -32.00
C ASN A 78 -5.43 4.61 -31.86
N ARG A 79 -5.37 5.20 -30.64
CA ARG A 79 -5.07 6.65 -30.48
C ARG A 79 -3.76 6.94 -29.75
N THR A 80 -3.06 7.98 -30.20
CA THR A 80 -1.77 8.49 -29.70
C THR A 80 -1.83 9.00 -28.25
N ASP A 81 -3.00 9.44 -27.77
CA ASP A 81 -3.20 9.91 -26.38
C ASP A 81 -3.22 8.80 -25.32
N LYS A 82 -3.15 7.53 -25.74
CA LYS A 82 -3.15 6.35 -24.87
C LYS A 82 -2.02 6.39 -23.83
N GLY A 83 -0.87 6.98 -24.17
CA GLY A 83 0.30 7.02 -23.30
C GLY A 83 0.07 7.79 -21.99
N LEU A 84 -0.52 8.99 -22.07
CA LEU A 84 -0.78 9.84 -20.90
C LEU A 84 -1.79 9.20 -19.94
N SER A 85 -2.88 8.63 -20.47
CA SER A 85 -3.89 7.97 -19.65
C SER A 85 -3.36 6.70 -18.97
N ILE A 86 -2.54 5.90 -19.65
CA ILE A 86 -1.88 4.75 -19.01
C ILE A 86 -0.93 5.22 -17.90
N LEU A 87 -0.18 6.30 -18.12
CA LEU A 87 0.74 6.85 -17.13
C LEU A 87 0.00 7.31 -15.86
N VAL A 88 -1.13 8.02 -16.01
CA VAL A 88 -1.98 8.41 -14.87
C VAL A 88 -2.47 7.19 -14.10
N GLY A 89 -2.90 6.14 -14.80
CA GLY A 89 -3.27 4.87 -14.20
C GLY A 89 -2.11 4.27 -13.39
N GLN A 90 -0.92 4.15 -13.99
CA GLN A 90 0.27 3.58 -13.33
C GLN A 90 0.71 4.38 -12.10
N VAL A 91 0.70 5.71 -12.17
CA VAL A 91 1.00 6.58 -11.03
C VAL A 91 0.00 6.35 -9.90
N GLY A 92 -1.30 6.22 -10.21
CA GLY A 92 -2.32 5.86 -9.22
C GLY A 92 -2.03 4.51 -8.55
N GLY A 93 -1.60 3.51 -9.32
CA GLY A 93 -1.22 2.20 -8.80
C GLY A 93 0.01 2.26 -7.88
N TRP A 94 1.01 3.07 -8.23
CA TRP A 94 2.21 3.27 -7.41
C TRP A 94 1.90 3.99 -6.09
N VAL A 95 1.12 5.08 -6.15
CA VAL A 95 0.69 5.81 -4.96
C VAL A 95 -0.13 4.89 -4.05
N GLY A 96 -1.02 4.07 -4.61
CA GLY A 96 -1.79 3.12 -3.82
C GLY A 96 -0.92 2.03 -3.20
N SER A 97 0.10 1.56 -3.92
CA SER A 97 1.08 0.60 -3.40
C SER A 97 1.89 1.18 -2.24
N ALA A 98 2.32 2.44 -2.35
CA ALA A 98 3.01 3.15 -1.27
C ALA A 98 2.12 3.27 -0.01
N GLY A 99 0.82 3.56 -0.18
CA GLY A 99 -0.16 3.59 0.91
C GLY A 99 -0.29 2.24 1.63
N ILE A 100 -0.34 1.14 0.88
CA ILE A 100 -0.40 -0.22 1.44
C ILE A 100 0.91 -0.64 2.14
N MET A 101 2.06 -0.20 1.62
CA MET A 101 3.37 -0.49 2.20
C MET A 101 3.71 0.38 3.41
N PHE A 102 2.92 1.42 3.68
CA PHE A 102 3.15 2.37 4.76
C PHE A 102 3.44 1.73 6.15
N PRO A 103 2.68 0.72 6.63
CA PRO A 103 2.96 0.06 7.90
C PRO A 103 4.40 -0.44 8.00
N LEU A 104 4.90 -1.09 6.94
CA LEU A 104 6.24 -1.66 6.92
C LEU A 104 7.30 -0.55 6.88
N ILE A 105 7.11 0.48 6.07
CA ILE A 105 8.05 1.61 5.96
C ILE A 105 8.26 2.28 7.32
N VAL A 106 7.17 2.55 8.04
CA VAL A 106 7.23 3.21 9.35
C VAL A 106 7.93 2.32 10.37
N VAL A 107 7.57 1.04 10.44
CA VAL A 107 8.12 0.08 11.41
C VAL A 107 9.61 -0.14 11.18
N VAL A 108 10.03 -0.31 9.92
CA VAL A 108 11.46 -0.43 9.57
C VAL A 108 12.22 0.85 9.91
N SER A 109 11.63 2.01 9.64
CA SER A 109 12.24 3.31 9.95
C SER A 109 12.41 3.51 11.46
N GLN A 110 11.42 3.10 12.26
CA GLN A 110 11.52 3.12 13.72
C GLN A 110 12.59 2.17 14.23
N PHE A 111 12.60 0.94 13.74
CA PHE A 111 13.62 -0.05 14.10
C PHE A 111 15.04 0.46 13.80
N LEU A 112 15.28 1.01 12.60
CA LEU A 112 16.59 1.58 12.23
C LEU A 112 16.98 2.79 13.10
N THR A 113 15.99 3.61 13.48
CA THR A 113 16.23 4.75 14.38
C THR A 113 16.62 4.28 15.79
N GLU A 114 15.96 3.24 16.30
CA GLU A 114 16.29 2.68 17.61
C GLU A 114 17.66 2.00 17.61
N VAL A 115 17.99 1.22 16.57
CA VAL A 115 19.30 0.57 16.42
C VAL A 115 20.43 1.60 16.31
N SER A 116 20.28 2.62 15.46
CA SER A 116 21.30 3.67 15.31
C SER A 116 21.50 4.49 16.60
N SER A 117 20.42 4.75 17.35
CA SER A 117 20.51 5.41 18.66
C SER A 117 21.28 4.59 19.69
N GLN A 118 21.09 3.27 19.71
CA GLN A 118 21.84 2.39 20.61
C GLN A 118 23.33 2.32 20.25
N VAL A 119 23.66 2.21 18.96
CA VAL A 119 25.06 2.19 18.49
C VAL A 119 25.77 3.52 18.81
N GLY A 120 25.07 4.65 18.69
CA GLY A 120 25.63 5.97 19.01
C GLY A 120 25.92 6.20 20.49
N LYS A 121 25.31 5.44 21.41
CA LYS A 121 25.54 5.53 22.87
C LYS A 121 26.68 4.64 23.38
N VAL A 122 27.26 3.80 22.52
CA VAL A 122 28.35 2.86 22.88
C VAL A 122 29.74 3.42 22.50
N LYS A 123 29.81 4.68 22.04
CA LYS A 123 31.05 5.46 21.88
C LYS A 123 31.16 6.50 22.98
#